data_AF-A0A285E570-F1
#
_entry.id   AF-A0A285E570-F1
#
_cell.length_a   1.000
_cell.length_b   1.000
_cell.length_c   1.000
_cell.angle_alpha   90.00
_cell.angle_beta   90.00
_cell.angle_gamma   90.00
#
_symmetry.space_group_name_H-M   'P 1'
#
loop_
_entity.id
_entity.type
_entity.pdbx_description
1 polymer ?
#
loop_
_entity_poly.entity_id
_entity_poly.type
_entity_poly.pdbx_seq_one_letter_code
_entity_poly.pdbx_strand_id
1 'polypeptide(L)' 'MLRPRTAVPVHYEGWTHFRQGRAAAERQLAAAPRDLHELFRWVPVGQPVELPA' A
#
# COMPACT_ATOMS: atom_id res chain seq x y z
N MET A 1 17.64 -5.46 7.20
CA MET A 1 16.65 -5.27 6.11
C MET A 1 15.38 -6.00 6.47
N LEU A 2 14.22 -5.40 6.25
CA LEU A 2 12.93 -6.04 6.46
C LEU A 2 12.55 -6.87 5.22
N ARG A 3 11.88 -8.01 5.44
CA ARG A 3 11.33 -8.89 4.40
C ARG A 3 9.86 -9.17 4.69
N PRO A 4 8.98 -8.18 4.52
CA PRO A 4 7.57 -8.36 4.81
C PRO A 4 6.95 -9.36 3.83
N ARG A 5 5.95 -10.10 4.31
CA ARG A 5 5.09 -10.93 3.44
C ARG A 5 3.98 -10.12 2.80
N THR A 6 3.52 -9.08 3.50
CA THR A 6 2.47 -8.17 3.06
C THR A 6 2.79 -6.75 3.51
N ALA A 7 2.57 -5.77 2.64
CA ALA A 7 2.66 -4.34 2.92
C ALA A 7 1.30 -3.68 2.68
N VAL A 8 0.77 -2.97 3.68
CA VAL A 8 -0.52 -2.27 3.59
C VAL A 8 -0.26 -0.77 3.57
N PRO A 9 -0.51 -0.06 2.45
CA PRO A 9 -0.42 1.40 2.42
C PRO A 9 -1.46 2.03 3.33
N VAL A 10 -1.03 3.01 4.12
CA VAL A 10 -1.87 3.80 5.04
C VAL A 10 -1.46 5.27 4.99
N HIS A 11 -2.27 6.16 5.57
CA HIS A 11 -2.02 7.60 5.70
C HIS A 11 -2.01 8.41 4.38
N TYR A 12 -2.54 7.86 3.29
CA TYR A 12 -2.71 8.60 2.04
C TYR A 12 -4.01 9.43 2.01
N GLU A 13 -4.86 9.33 3.04
CA GLU A 13 -6.25 9.79 3.07
C GLU A 13 -6.51 11.11 3.82
N GLY A 14 -5.51 11.85 4.28
CA GLY A 14 -5.81 13.17 4.86
C GLY A 14 -4.92 13.64 6.00
N TRP A 15 -3.63 13.31 5.96
CA TRP A 15 -2.67 14.02 6.80
C TRP A 15 -2.17 15.23 6.03
N THR A 16 -2.27 16.41 6.64
CA THR A 16 -1.90 17.71 6.04
C THR A 16 -0.47 17.78 5.48
N HIS A 17 0.40 16.88 5.94
CA HIS A 17 1.80 16.79 5.52
C HIS A 17 2.02 15.91 4.28
N PHE A 18 1.11 14.98 3.97
CA PHE A 18 1.22 14.13 2.79
C PHE A 18 0.48 14.76 1.61
N ARG A 19 1.22 15.02 0.53
CA ARG A 19 0.70 15.67 -0.69
C ARG A 19 0.26 14.68 -1.78
N GLN A 20 0.63 13.40 -1.61
CA GLN A 20 0.41 12.35 -2.59
C GLN A 20 -0.63 11.38 -2.04
N GLY A 21 -1.73 11.22 -2.76
CA GLY A 21 -2.79 10.27 -2.41
C GLY A 21 -2.59 8.91 -3.08
N ARG A 22 -3.57 8.01 -2.87
CA ARG A 22 -3.59 6.64 -3.41
C ARG A 22 -3.17 6.51 -4.88
N ALA A 23 -3.72 7.35 -5.75
CA ALA A 23 -3.46 7.28 -7.18
C ALA A 23 -1.97 7.47 -7.52
N ALA A 24 -1.22 8.26 -6.74
CA ALA A 24 0.22 8.42 -6.93
C ALA A 24 0.98 7.14 -6.54
N ALA A 25 0.61 6.52 -5.42
CA ALA A 25 1.17 5.26 -4.97
C ALA A 25 0.87 4.11 -5.95
N GLU A 26 -0.37 4.00 -6.44
CA GLU A 26 -0.75 3.00 -7.44
C GLU A 26 0.09 3.09 -8.71
N ARG A 27 0.34 4.31 -9.23
CA ARG A 27 1.21 4.52 -10.39
C ARG A 27 2.65 4.09 -10.14
N GLN A 28 3.20 4.40 -8.95
CA GLN A 28 4.57 4.03 -8.60
C GLN A 28 4.71 2.51 -8.42
N LEU A 29 3.74 1.87 -7.77
CA LEU A 29 3.72 0.42 -7.57
C LEU A 29 3.56 -0.33 -8.89
N ALA A 30 2.74 0.18 -9.82
CA ALA A 30 2.59 -0.42 -11.15
C ALA A 30 3.89 -0.38 -11.98
N ALA A 31 4.80 0.56 -11.69
CA ALA A 31 6.10 0.68 -12.33
C ALA A 31 7.22 -0.11 -11.60
N ALA A 32 6.94 -0.68 -10.43
CA ALA A 32 7.90 -1.41 -9.64
C ALA A 32 8.16 -2.84 -10.19
N PRO A 33 9.30 -3.46 -9.84
CA PRO A 33 9.51 -4.89 -10.07
C PRO A 33 8.36 -5.74 -9.56
N ARG A 34 8.09 -6.84 -10.27
CA ARG A 34 6.93 -7.68 -10.03
C ARG A 34 6.88 -8.19 -8.59
N ASP A 35 7.99 -8.70 -8.09
CA ASP A 35 8.16 -9.22 -6.73
C ASP A 35 7.89 -8.16 -5.66
N LEU A 36 8.16 -6.88 -5.93
CA LEU A 36 7.86 -5.78 -5.02
C LEU A 36 6.39 -5.41 -5.03
N HIS A 37 5.79 -5.22 -6.22
CA HIS A 37 4.40 -4.76 -6.31
C HIS A 37 3.40 -5.80 -5.74
N GLU A 38 3.73 -7.10 -5.84
CA GLU A 38 2.86 -8.19 -5.35
C GLU A 38 2.73 -8.22 -3.82
N LEU A 39 3.68 -7.63 -3.08
CA LEU A 39 3.65 -7.52 -1.62
C LEU A 39 2.58 -6.53 -1.14
N PHE A 40 2.18 -5.58 -1.99
CA PHE A 40 1.27 -4.51 -1.58
C PHE A 40 -0.19 -4.96 -1.62
N ARG A 41 -0.94 -4.61 -0.58
CA ARG A 41 -2.37 -4.88 -0.45
C ARG A 41 -3.11 -3.61 -0.05
N TRP A 42 -4.01 -3.16 -0.93
CA TRP A 42 -4.97 -2.11 -0.63
C TRP A 42 -6.14 -2.70 0.14
N VAL A 43 -6.45 -2.13 1.30
CA VAL A 43 -7.57 -2.57 2.15
C VAL A 43 -8.67 -1.50 2.20
N PRO A 44 -9.96 -1.88 2.27
CA PRO A 44 -11.04 -0.96 2.54
C PRO A 44 -10.88 -0.29 3.91
N VAL A 45 -11.13 1.02 3.97
CA VAL A 45 -11.11 1.79 5.22
C VAL A 45 -12.29 1.41 6.09
N GLY A 46 -12.04 1.19 7.39
CA GLY A 46 -13.08 0.88 8.38
C GLY A 46 -13.66 -0.53 8.27
N GLN A 47 -13.10 -1.40 7.42
CA GLN A 47 -13.54 -2.78 7.26
C GLN A 47 -12.43 -3.76 7.68
N PRO A 48 -12.76 -4.81 8.46
CA PRO A 48 -11.82 -5.88 8.73
C PRO A 48 -11.38 -6.60 7.45
N VAL A 49 -10.11 -6.97 7.37
CA VAL A 49 -9.55 -7.78 6.28
C VAL A 49 -8.64 -8.84 6.88
N GLU A 50 -8.82 -10.09 6.47
CA GLU A 50 -7.88 -11.16 6.78
C GLU A 50 -6.68 -11.07 5.83
N LEU A 51 -5.47 -11.13 6.39
CA LEU A 51 -4.23 -11.13 5.62
C LEU A 51 -3.71 -12.56 5.47
N PRO A 52 -3.04 -12.89 4.34
CA PRO A 52 -2.40 -14.18 4.17
C PRO A 52 -1.39 -14.45 5.30
N ALA A 53 -1.39 -15.71 5.74
CA ALA A 53 -0.64 -16.16 6.89
C ALA A 53 0.84 -15.88 6.81
#